data_AF-A0AAV9TQZ4-F1
#
_entry.id   AF-A0AAV9TQZ4-F1
#
_cell.length_a   1.000
_cell.length_b   1.000
_cell.length_c   1.000
_cell.angle_alpha   90.00
_cell.angle_beta   90.00
_cell.angle_gamma   90.00
#
_symmetry.space_group_name_H-M   'P 1'
#
loop_
_entity.id
_entity.type
_entity.pdbx_description
1 polymer ?
#
loop_
_entity_poly.entity_id
_entity_poly.type
_entity_poly.pdbx_seq_one_letter_code
_entity_poly.pdbx_strand_id
1 'polypeptide(L)'
;MDARDALMRQKTESDKAAEWVTCKEDASAEQVQAAKKHATDQGGKIGHEYSLIKGFSVEFPEDQISTLENHEHVKHVEKDQEVKTQ
;
A
#
# COMPACT_ATOMS: atom_id res chain seq x y z
N MET A 1 2.79 -16.99 -27.71
CA MET A 1 3.17 -16.18 -26.53
C MET A 1 4.52 -15.58 -26.84
N ASP A 2 4.49 -14.36 -27.34
CA ASP A 2 5.65 -13.66 -27.89
C ASP A 2 6.42 -12.93 -26.79
N ALA A 3 7.73 -12.74 -26.98
CA ALA A 3 8.61 -12.07 -26.02
C ALA A 3 8.13 -10.65 -25.62
N ARG A 4 7.31 -10.01 -26.48
CA ARG A 4 6.65 -8.73 -26.18
C ARG A 4 5.62 -8.82 -25.07
N ASP A 5 4.87 -9.93 -24.99
CA ASP A 5 3.85 -10.14 -23.96
C ASP A 5 4.52 -10.39 -22.60
N ALA A 6 5.61 -11.17 -22.58
CA ALA A 6 6.41 -11.41 -21.38
C ALA A 6 7.07 -10.12 -20.84
N LEU A 7 7.60 -9.27 -21.74
CA LEU A 7 8.22 -8.00 -21.36
C LEU A 7 7.19 -6.97 -20.86
N MET A 8 5.98 -6.93 -21.44
CA MET A 8 4.89 -6.09 -20.92
C MET A 8 4.43 -6.58 -19.54
N ARG A 9 4.36 -7.89 -19.33
CA ARG A 9 3.97 -8.47 -18.03
C ARG A 9 5.01 -8.18 -16.93
N GLN A 10 6.29 -8.19 -17.28
CA GLN A 10 7.37 -7.86 -16.35
C GLN A 10 7.38 -6.37 -15.96
N LYS A 11 7.06 -5.46 -16.88
CA LYS A 11 6.89 -4.02 -16.56
C LYS A 11 5.72 -3.76 -15.61
N THR A 12 4.60 -4.49 -15.75
CA THR A 12 3.45 -4.30 -14.85
C THR A 12 3.65 -4.83 -13.43
N GLU A 13 4.71 -5.59 -13.16
CA GLU A 13 5.07 -6.08 -11.82
C GLU A 13 6.13 -5.21 -11.13
N SER A 14 7.04 -4.59 -11.89
CA SER A 14 8.06 -3.67 -11.34
C SER A 14 7.58 -2.22 -11.14
N ASP A 15 6.46 -1.81 -11.74
CA ASP A 15 5.84 -0.48 -11.58
C ASP A 15 4.68 -0.49 -10.53
N LYS A 16 4.86 -1.14 -9.37
CA LYS A 16 3.88 -1.10 -8.27
C LYS A 16 4.52 -0.45 -7.05
N ALA A 17 3.88 0.60 -6.53
CA ALA A 17 4.33 1.25 -5.30
C ALA A 17 3.70 0.53 -4.10
N ALA A 18 4.52 -0.13 -3.31
CA ALA A 18 4.10 -0.65 -2.00
C ALA A 18 4.21 0.47 -0.95
N GLU A 19 3.17 0.66 -0.17
CA GLU A 19 3.13 1.62 0.94
C GLU A 19 2.82 0.87 2.25
N TRP A 20 3.56 1.19 3.30
CA TRP A 20 3.29 0.79 4.66
C TRP A 20 2.42 1.82 5.35
N VAL A 21 1.26 1.41 5.84
CA VAL A 21 0.30 2.28 6.53
C VAL A 21 0.23 1.89 7.99
N THR A 22 0.57 2.83 8.87
CA THR A 22 0.39 2.68 10.32
C THR A 22 -0.79 3.54 10.76
N CYS A 23 -1.75 2.94 11.46
CA CYS A 23 -2.87 3.63 12.07
C CYS A 23 -2.50 4.14 13.47
N LYS A 24 -3.33 5.06 13.99
CA LYS A 24 -3.20 5.54 15.37
C LYS A 24 -3.38 4.40 16.38
N GLU A 25 -2.70 4.51 17.52
CA GLU A 25 -2.70 3.48 18.56
C GLU A 25 -4.07 3.30 19.21
N ASP A 26 -4.89 4.36 19.24
CA ASP A 26 -6.28 4.35 19.71
C ASP A 26 -7.31 3.91 18.65
N ALA A 27 -6.91 3.72 17.39
CA ALA A 27 -7.84 3.36 16.32
C ALA A 27 -8.53 2.02 16.60
N SER A 28 -9.85 1.97 16.49
CA SER A 28 -10.64 0.74 16.61
C SER A 28 -10.42 -0.19 15.40
N ALA A 29 -10.79 -1.45 15.53
CA ALA A 29 -10.73 -2.40 14.41
C ALA A 29 -11.56 -1.93 13.20
N GLU A 30 -12.70 -1.29 13.45
CA GLU A 30 -13.55 -0.71 12.41
C GLU A 30 -12.88 0.47 11.71
N GLN A 31 -12.14 1.29 12.44
CA GLN A 31 -11.39 2.42 11.88
C GLN A 31 -10.21 1.96 11.01
N VAL A 32 -9.52 0.89 11.42
CA VAL A 32 -8.49 0.25 10.58
C VAL A 32 -9.11 -0.35 9.32
N GLN A 33 -10.28 -1.00 9.43
CA GLN A 33 -11.04 -1.48 8.28
C GLN A 33 -11.47 -0.36 7.35
N ALA A 34 -11.89 0.80 7.87
CA ALA A 34 -12.23 1.97 7.08
C ALA A 34 -11.02 2.50 6.28
N ALA A 35 -9.84 2.57 6.90
CA ALA A 35 -8.60 2.96 6.21
C ALA A 35 -8.23 1.96 5.10
N LYS A 36 -8.36 0.65 5.34
CA LYS A 36 -8.17 -0.38 4.31
C LYS A 36 -9.16 -0.23 3.17
N LYS A 37 -10.44 0.01 3.49
CA LYS A 37 -11.48 0.21 2.50
C LYS A 37 -11.16 1.43 1.62
N HIS A 38 -10.77 2.55 2.23
CA HIS A 38 -10.34 3.76 1.53
C HIS A 38 -9.16 3.49 0.59
N ALA A 39 -8.20 2.65 1.01
CA ALA A 39 -7.09 2.22 0.17
C ALA A 39 -7.57 1.39 -1.03
N THR A 40 -8.46 0.43 -0.80
CA THR A 40 -9.00 -0.42 -1.89
C THR A 40 -9.91 0.32 -2.85
N ASP A 41 -10.68 1.30 -2.38
CA ASP A 41 -11.53 2.15 -3.23
C ASP A 41 -10.68 3.01 -4.19
N GLN A 42 -9.43 3.31 -3.82
CA GLN A 42 -8.43 3.96 -4.68
C GLN A 42 -7.66 2.97 -5.57
N GLY A 43 -8.11 1.72 -5.69
CA GLY A 43 -7.46 0.70 -6.50
C GLY A 43 -6.24 0.04 -5.85
N GLY A 44 -6.01 0.29 -4.56
CA GLY A 44 -4.97 -0.36 -3.78
C GLY A 44 -5.31 -1.83 -3.49
N LYS A 45 -4.28 -2.67 -3.36
CA LYS A 45 -4.41 -4.06 -2.93
C LYS A 45 -3.79 -4.22 -1.56
N ILE A 46 -4.58 -4.63 -0.57
CA ILE A 46 -4.06 -4.91 0.77
C ILE A 46 -3.14 -6.12 0.70
N GLY A 47 -1.91 -5.94 1.19
CA GLY A 47 -0.92 -6.99 1.34
C GLY A 47 -0.98 -7.58 2.74
N HIS A 48 0.07 -7.31 3.52
CA HIS A 48 0.21 -7.83 4.87
C HIS A 48 -0.57 -7.01 5.88
N GLU A 49 -1.19 -7.69 6.84
CA GLU A 49 -1.84 -7.09 8.00
C GLU A 49 -1.11 -7.48 9.27
N TYR A 50 -0.93 -6.51 10.18
CA TYR A 50 -0.22 -6.70 11.43
C TYR A 50 -1.20 -6.58 12.60
N SER A 51 -1.23 -7.60 13.45
CA SER A 51 -2.09 -7.59 14.64
C SER A 51 -1.44 -6.89 15.83
N LEU A 52 -0.10 -6.88 15.90
CA LEU A 52 0.66 -6.26 16.99
C LEU A 52 0.76 -4.72 16.83
N ILE A 53 0.97 -4.26 15.61
CA ILE A 53 0.99 -2.83 15.24
C ILE A 53 -0.22 -2.63 14.35
N LYS A 54 -1.13 -1.71 14.71
CA LYS A 54 -2.33 -1.42 13.92
C LYS A 54 -1.93 -0.85 12.57
N GLY A 55 -1.70 -1.71 11.59
CA GLY A 55 -1.17 -1.30 10.29
C GLY A 55 -1.30 -2.40 9.25
N PHE A 56 -1.15 -1.98 8.00
CA PHE A 56 -1.25 -2.84 6.83
C PHE A 56 -0.34 -2.32 5.73
N SER A 57 0.14 -3.22 4.86
CA SER A 57 0.73 -2.81 3.60
C SER A 57 -0.33 -2.75 2.51
N VAL A 58 -0.14 -1.85 1.55
CA VAL A 58 -0.98 -1.72 0.38
C VAL A 58 -0.13 -1.46 -0.86
N GLU A 59 -0.45 -2.14 -1.95
CA GLU A 59 0.17 -1.89 -3.25
C GLU A 59 -0.77 -1.05 -4.11
N PHE A 60 -0.28 0.08 -4.61
CA PHE A 60 -0.97 0.91 -5.58
C PHE A 60 -0.33 0.79 -6.98
N PRO A 61 -1.10 0.95 -8.06
CA PRO A 61 -0.54 1.22 -9.39
C PRO A 61 0.35 2.48 -9.35
N GLU A 62 1.46 2.52 -10.09
CA GLU A 62 2.43 3.64 -10.06
C GLU A 62 1.80 5.01 -10.34
N ASP A 63 0.79 5.04 -11.22
CA ASP A 63 0.09 6.27 -11.61
C ASP A 63 -0.96 6.73 -10.59
N GLN A 64 -1.24 5.96 -9.53
CA GLN A 64 -2.23 6.31 -8.51
C GLN A 64 -1.60 7.08 -7.35
N ILE A 65 -2.10 8.29 -7.12
CA ILE A 65 -1.78 9.07 -5.92
C ILE A 65 -2.67 8.56 -4.78
N SER A 66 -2.05 7.95 -3.77
CA SER A 66 -2.71 7.58 -2.51
C SER A 66 -2.94 8.81 -1.65
N THR A 67 -4.15 8.93 -1.09
CA THR A 67 -4.52 10.01 -0.14
C THR A 67 -4.53 9.54 1.31
N LEU A 68 -3.96 8.36 1.59
CA LEU A 68 -4.03 7.72 2.91
C LEU A 68 -3.37 8.55 4.03
N GLU A 69 -2.36 9.36 3.70
CA GLU A 69 -1.71 10.27 4.66
C GLU A 69 -2.69 11.28 5.29
N ASN A 70 -3.79 11.61 4.61
CA ASN A 70 -4.82 12.54 5.09
C ASN A 70 -6.00 11.84 5.79
N HIS A 71 -6.01 10.50 5.87
CA HIS A 71 -7.11 9.78 6.49
C HIS A 71 -7.06 9.91 8.02
N GLU A 72 -8.20 10.23 8.66
CA GLU A 72 -8.27 10.65 10.08
C GLU A 72 -7.58 9.69 11.07
N HIS A 73 -7.61 8.39 10.78
CA HIS A 73 -7.07 7.35 11.66
C HIS A 73 -5.69 6.83 11.24
N VAL A 74 -5.11 7.37 10.16
CA VAL A 74 -3.75 7.07 9.74
C VAL A 74 -2.78 7.93 10.54
N LYS A 75 -1.70 7.31 11.03
CA LYS A 75 -0.59 7.95 11.74
C LYS A 75 0.56 8.24 10.78
N HIS A 76 0.86 7.29 9.91
CA HIS A 76 1.96 7.40 8.97
C HIS A 76 1.74 6.54 7.72
N VAL A 77 2.21 7.03 6.59
CA VAL A 77 2.35 6.28 5.34
C VAL A 77 3.81 6.36 4.93
N GLU A 78 4.44 5.21 4.76
CA GLU A 78 5.83 5.09 4.33
C GLU A 78 5.87 4.36 2.99
N LYS A 79 6.58 4.89 2.00
CA LYS A 79 6.76 4.21 0.72
C LYS A 79 7.86 3.17 0.86
N ASP A 80 7.64 1.97 0.35
CA ASP A 80 8.67 0.96 0.24
C ASP A 80 9.76 1.45 -0.73
N GLN A 81 11.00 1.50 -0.25
CA GLN A 81 12.13 2.05 -0.99
C GLN A 81 13.31 1.09 -0.92
N GLU A 82 14.01 0.91 -2.04
CA GLU A 82 15.23 0.11 -2.09
C GLU A 82 16.32 0.72 -1.20
N VAL A 83 16.75 -0.03 -0.18
CA VAL A 83 17.91 0.33 0.64
C VAL A 83 19.20 -0.22 0.02
N LYS A 84 20.19 0.65 -0.19
CA LYS A 84 21.52 0.26 -0.71
C LYS A 84 22.54 0.28 0.43
N THR A 85 23.24 -0.84 0.62
CA THR A 85 24.35 -0.94 1.57
C THR A 85 25.67 -0.48 0.91
N GLN A 86 26.59 0.11 1.67
CA GLN A 86 27.92 0.54 1.20
C GLN A 86 28.89 -0.62 0.97
#